data_AF-A0A349N455-F1
#
_entry.id   AF-A0A349N455-F1
#
_cell.length_a   1.000
_cell.length_b   1.000
_cell.length_c   1.000
_cell.angle_alpha   90.00
_cell.angle_beta   90.00
_cell.angle_gamma   90.00
#
_symmetry.space_group_name_H-M   'P 1'
#
loop_
_entity.id
_entity.type
_entity.pdbx_description
1 polymer ?
#
loop_
_entity_poly.entity_id
_entity_poly.type
_entity_poly.pdbx_seq_one_letter_code
_entity_poly.pdbx_strand_id
1 'polypeptide(L)'
;MSSIAATEKKQIVKNIRSDKSLYFESLELVSKQIIKCRFNLEEPLRSAFDHHFKKSGKLLRANLALRASQASGLTEYSCIRWATSVELLHNASLVHDDVCDDDAER
;
A
#
# COMPACT_ATOMS: atom_id res chain seq x y z
N MET A 1 -40.08 -4.88 19.57
CA MET A 1 -39.22 -3.97 18.77
C MET A 1 -37.71 -4.11 19.06
N SER A 2 -37.26 -4.93 20.01
CA SER A 2 -35.84 -5.01 20.42
C SER A 2 -34.96 -5.99 19.61
N SER A 3 -35.56 -6.85 18.78
CA SER A 3 -34.86 -7.93 18.05
C SER A 3 -34.26 -7.51 16.70
N ILE A 4 -34.88 -6.55 16.01
CA ILE A 4 -34.41 -6.04 14.70
C ILE A 4 -33.12 -5.22 14.84
N ALA A 5 -33.07 -4.27 15.79
CA ALA A 5 -31.90 -3.44 16.07
C ALA A 5 -30.66 -4.23 16.54
N ALA A 6 -30.86 -5.35 17.25
CA ALA A 6 -29.77 -6.24 17.66
C ALA A 6 -29.17 -7.02 16.47
N THR A 7 -30.01 -7.35 15.49
CA THR A 7 -29.63 -8.08 14.27
C THR A 7 -28.86 -7.17 13.31
N GLU A 8 -29.29 -5.91 13.15
CA GLU A 8 -28.59 -4.89 12.36
C GLU A 8 -27.21 -4.56 12.94
N LYS A 9 -27.08 -4.38 14.26
CA LYS A 9 -25.76 -4.16 14.91
C LYS A 9 -24.81 -5.33 14.67
N LYS A 10 -25.31 -6.57 14.71
CA LYS A 10 -24.50 -7.78 14.48
C LYS A 10 -24.02 -7.87 13.02
N GLN A 11 -24.85 -7.44 12.07
CA GLN A 11 -24.52 -7.39 10.64
C GLN A 11 -23.49 -6.28 10.33
N ILE A 12 -23.65 -5.09 10.90
CA ILE A 12 -22.71 -3.97 10.74
C ILE A 12 -21.31 -4.36 11.25
N VAL A 13 -21.22 -4.96 12.45
CA VAL A 13 -19.93 -5.38 13.02
C VAL A 13 -19.28 -6.51 12.20
N LYS A 14 -20.08 -7.43 11.62
CA LYS A 14 -19.57 -8.44 10.68
C LYS A 14 -19.02 -7.81 9.40
N ASN A 15 -19.72 -6.85 8.82
CA ASN A 15 -19.27 -6.14 7.62
C ASN A 15 -17.97 -5.37 7.87
N ILE A 16 -17.85 -4.67 9.00
CA ILE A 16 -16.61 -3.97 9.38
C ILE A 16 -15.43 -4.93 9.54
N ARG A 17 -15.65 -6.13 10.13
CA ARG A 17 -14.60 -7.15 10.26
C ARG A 17 -14.17 -7.73 8.92
N SER A 18 -15.14 -8.00 8.03
CA SER A 18 -14.88 -8.46 6.67
C SER A 18 -14.08 -7.44 5.86
N ASP A 19 -14.49 -6.17 5.94
CA ASP A 19 -13.87 -5.05 5.24
C ASP A 19 -12.44 -4.78 5.74
N LYS A 20 -12.21 -4.93 7.05
CA LYS A 20 -10.87 -4.86 7.64
C LYS A 20 -9.96 -6.01 7.19
N SER A 21 -10.49 -7.22 7.06
CA SER A 21 -9.73 -8.38 6.57
C SER A 21 -9.32 -8.21 5.11
N LEU A 22 -10.28 -7.83 4.25
CA LEU A 22 -10.05 -7.57 2.84
C LEU A 22 -9.03 -6.42 2.64
N TYR A 23 -9.11 -5.39 3.49
CA TYR A 23 -8.15 -4.30 3.53
C TYR A 23 -6.71 -4.78 3.80
N PHE A 24 -6.51 -5.62 4.82
CA PHE A 24 -5.17 -6.11 5.16
C PHE A 24 -4.59 -6.91 4.00
N GLU A 25 -5.42 -7.69 3.32
CA GLU A 25 -5.04 -8.46 2.13
C GLU A 25 -4.66 -7.54 0.96
N SER A 26 -5.46 -6.52 0.62
CA SER A 26 -5.14 -5.61 -0.47
C SER A 26 -3.86 -4.80 -0.24
N LEU A 27 -3.58 -4.35 0.99
CA LEU A 27 -2.34 -3.62 1.30
C LEU A 27 -1.11 -4.54 1.28
N GLU A 28 -1.26 -5.80 1.69
CA GLU A 28 -0.22 -6.82 1.55
C GLU A 28 0.09 -7.09 0.07
N LEU A 29 -0.94 -7.13 -0.79
CA LEU A 29 -0.75 -7.24 -2.24
C LEU A 29 0.02 -6.06 -2.82
N VAL A 30 -0.24 -4.84 -2.36
CA VAL A 30 0.54 -3.65 -2.78
C VAL A 30 2.01 -3.82 -2.41
N SER A 31 2.32 -4.23 -1.17
CA SER A 31 3.69 -4.51 -0.73
C SER A 31 4.36 -5.57 -1.60
N LYS A 32 3.67 -6.68 -1.88
CA LYS A 32 4.16 -7.74 -2.78
C LYS A 32 4.45 -7.21 -4.19
N GLN A 33 3.62 -6.32 -4.73
CA GLN A 33 3.86 -5.73 -6.07
C GLN A 33 5.09 -4.84 -6.09
N ILE A 34 5.34 -4.05 -5.03
CA ILE A 34 6.57 -3.26 -4.89
C ILE A 34 7.79 -4.19 -4.93
N ILE A 35 7.79 -5.26 -4.13
CA ILE A 35 8.91 -6.22 -4.10
C ILE A 35 9.08 -6.93 -5.45
N LYS A 36 7.99 -7.22 -6.18
CA LYS A 36 8.08 -7.81 -7.52
C LYS A 36 8.80 -6.92 -8.52
N CYS A 37 8.77 -5.59 -8.37
CA CYS A 37 9.51 -4.68 -9.24
C CYS A 37 11.02 -4.98 -9.24
N ARG A 38 11.57 -5.48 -8.12
CA ARG A 38 12.96 -5.91 -7.98
C ARG A 38 13.42 -6.85 -9.10
N PHE A 39 12.57 -7.78 -9.54
CA PHE A 39 12.93 -8.78 -10.55
C PHE A 39 13.12 -8.18 -11.95
N ASN A 40 12.67 -6.95 -12.17
CA ASN A 40 12.84 -6.22 -13.43
C ASN A 40 14.02 -5.24 -13.41
N LEU A 41 14.79 -5.20 -12.31
CA LEU A 41 15.94 -4.30 -12.17
C LEU A 41 17.24 -5.04 -12.42
N GLU A 42 18.20 -4.40 -13.06
CA GLU A 42 19.58 -4.88 -13.19
C GLU A 42 20.51 -4.14 -12.20
N GLU A 43 21.75 -4.60 -12.04
CA GLU A 43 22.73 -3.86 -11.24
C GLU A 43 23.15 -2.56 -11.96
N PRO A 44 23.43 -1.45 -11.24
CA PRO A 44 23.43 -1.32 -9.77
C PRO A 44 22.06 -0.97 -9.15
N LEU A 45 21.01 -0.83 -9.96
CA LEU A 45 19.68 -0.41 -9.48
C LEU A 45 19.04 -1.45 -8.56
N ARG A 46 19.27 -2.73 -8.81
CA ARG A 46 18.76 -3.82 -7.97
C ARG A 46 19.35 -3.75 -6.55
N SER A 47 20.67 -3.57 -6.40
CA SER A 47 21.29 -3.43 -5.08
C SER A 47 20.87 -2.14 -4.36
N ALA A 48 20.71 -1.03 -5.09
CA ALA A 48 20.15 0.21 -4.52
C ALA A 48 18.71 0.01 -4.02
N PHE A 49 17.86 -0.65 -4.81
CA PHE A 49 16.51 -1.03 -4.42
C PHE A 49 16.51 -1.90 -3.16
N ASP A 50 17.35 -2.93 -3.12
CA ASP A 50 17.47 -3.83 -1.97
C ASP A 50 17.90 -3.07 -0.71
N HIS A 51 18.86 -2.14 -0.83
CA HIS A 51 19.28 -1.29 0.28
C HIS A 51 18.12 -0.42 0.78
N HIS A 52 17.47 0.32 -0.13
CA HIS A 52 16.36 1.23 0.19
C HIS A 52 15.20 0.51 0.89
N PHE A 53 14.82 -0.67 0.40
CA PHE A 53 13.69 -1.44 0.93
C PHE A 53 14.05 -2.41 2.07
N LYS A 54 15.29 -2.41 2.60
CA LYS A 54 15.63 -3.19 3.82
C LYS A 54 14.78 -2.78 5.03
N LYS A 55 14.45 -1.49 5.13
CA LYS A 55 13.55 -0.95 6.16
C LYS A 55 12.19 -0.69 5.51
N SER A 56 11.20 -1.50 5.86
CA SER A 56 9.84 -1.29 5.35
C SER A 56 9.22 0.00 5.90
N GLY A 57 8.72 0.84 5.00
CA GLY A 57 7.93 2.02 5.35
C GLY A 57 6.51 1.66 5.83
N LYS A 58 5.76 2.69 6.26
CA LYS A 58 4.39 2.54 6.78
C LYS A 58 3.31 2.39 5.70
N LEU A 59 3.66 2.46 4.41
CA LEU A 59 2.75 2.39 3.26
C LEU A 59 1.55 3.36 3.34
N LEU A 60 1.74 4.53 3.96
CA LEU A 60 0.65 5.48 4.19
C LEU A 60 0.10 6.04 2.88
N ARG A 61 0.97 6.25 1.88
CA ARG A 61 0.56 6.80 0.58
C ARG A 61 -0.13 5.74 -0.28
N ALA A 62 0.40 4.52 -0.30
CA ALA A 62 -0.29 3.36 -0.84
C ALA A 62 -1.69 3.20 -0.25
N ASN A 63 -1.83 3.28 1.07
CA ASN A 63 -3.11 3.15 1.76
C ASN A 63 -4.11 4.22 1.31
N LEU A 64 -3.70 5.49 1.30
CA LEU A 64 -4.54 6.59 0.84
C LEU A 64 -5.00 6.39 -0.61
N ALA A 65 -4.08 6.03 -1.50
CA ALA A 65 -4.38 5.78 -2.91
C ALA A 65 -5.32 4.58 -3.10
N LEU A 66 -5.10 3.49 -2.35
CA LEU A 66 -5.96 2.31 -2.37
C LEU A 66 -7.40 2.67 -2.00
N ARG A 67 -7.58 3.40 -0.89
CA ARG A 67 -8.89 3.86 -0.42
C ARG A 67 -9.56 4.81 -1.42
N ALA A 68 -8.81 5.75 -1.98
CA ALA A 68 -9.33 6.68 -2.96
C ALA A 68 -9.82 5.95 -4.23
N SER A 69 -9.05 4.98 -4.72
CA SER A 69 -9.43 4.17 -5.87
C SER A 69 -10.66 3.28 -5.61
N GLN A 70 -10.74 2.64 -4.42
CA GLN A 70 -11.91 1.85 -4.03
C GLN A 70 -13.17 2.72 -3.93
N ALA A 71 -13.07 3.88 -3.28
CA ALA A 71 -14.18 4.84 -3.16
C ALA A 71 -14.65 5.37 -4.52
N SER A 72 -13.76 5.36 -5.52
CA SER A 72 -14.07 5.75 -6.90
C SER A 72 -14.63 4.60 -7.74
N GLY A 73 -14.83 3.41 -7.16
CA GLY A 73 -15.43 2.25 -7.84
C GLY A 73 -14.49 1.51 -8.80
N LEU A 74 -13.17 1.67 -8.66
CA LEU A 74 -12.21 0.96 -9.50
C LEU A 74 -12.16 -0.53 -9.17
N THR A 75 -11.73 -1.34 -10.15
CA THR A 75 -11.46 -2.76 -9.91
C THR A 75 -10.31 -2.93 -8.92
N GLU A 76 -10.31 -4.01 -8.13
CA GLU A 76 -9.25 -4.29 -7.15
C GLU A 76 -7.86 -4.26 -7.80
N TYR A 77 -7.73 -4.87 -8.98
CA TYR A 77 -6.50 -4.84 -9.77
C TYR A 77 -6.00 -3.42 -10.05
N SER A 78 -6.91 -2.52 -10.43
CA SER A 78 -6.58 -1.12 -10.70
C SER A 78 -6.24 -0.39 -9.40
N CYS A 79 -6.96 -0.67 -8.32
CA CYS A 79 -6.70 -0.10 -7.00
C CYS A 79 -5.29 -0.43 -6.52
N ILE A 80 -4.89 -1.71 -6.60
CA ILE A 80 -3.55 -2.17 -6.23
C ILE A 80 -2.49 -1.48 -7.09
N ARG A 81 -2.69 -1.40 -8.41
CA ARG A 81 -1.73 -0.73 -9.32
C ARG A 81 -1.55 0.75 -9.02
N TRP A 82 -2.62 1.48 -8.76
CA TRP A 82 -2.54 2.89 -8.38
C TRP A 82 -1.83 3.07 -7.05
N ALA A 83 -2.19 2.27 -6.04
CA ALA A 83 -1.55 2.30 -4.74
C ALA A 83 -0.04 1.99 -4.82
N THR A 84 0.35 0.94 -5.55
CA THR A 84 1.75 0.60 -5.81
C THR A 84 2.49 1.73 -6.52
N SER A 85 1.90 2.32 -7.56
CA SER A 85 2.55 3.39 -8.33
C SER A 85 2.80 4.63 -7.47
N VAL A 86 1.82 5.03 -6.66
CA VAL A 86 1.93 6.19 -5.75
C VAL A 86 3.02 5.96 -4.71
N GLU A 87 3.09 4.78 -4.12
CA GLU A 87 4.12 4.47 -3.12
C GLU A 87 5.52 4.36 -3.75
N LEU A 88 5.64 3.81 -4.96
CA LEU A 88 6.92 3.80 -5.70
C LEU A 88 7.40 5.22 -6.03
N LEU A 89 6.51 6.10 -6.48
CA LEU A 89 6.85 7.50 -6.75
C LEU A 89 7.32 8.24 -5.49
N HIS A 90 6.69 7.96 -4.35
CA HIS A 90 7.15 8.47 -3.08
C HIS A 90 8.55 7.94 -2.72
N ASN A 91 8.80 6.64 -2.87
CA ASN A 91 10.12 6.08 -2.58
C ASN A 91 11.19 6.61 -3.54
N ALA A 92 10.85 6.90 -4.80
CA ALA A 92 11.74 7.57 -5.73
C ALA A 92 12.08 9.00 -5.28
N SER A 93 11.08 9.78 -4.81
CA SER A 93 11.35 11.12 -4.28
C SER A 93 12.28 11.05 -3.08
N LEU A 94 12.04 10.10 -2.18
CA LEU A 94 12.89 9.85 -1.03
C LEU A 94 14.36 9.63 -1.46
N VAL A 95 14.64 8.75 -2.43
CA VAL A 95 16.03 8.53 -2.88
C VAL A 95 16.65 9.80 -3.47
N HIS A 96 15.86 10.59 -4.22
CA HIS A 96 16.34 11.84 -4.80
C HIS A 96 16.63 12.89 -3.72
N ASP A 97 15.78 12.99 -2.69
CA ASP A 97 15.96 13.91 -1.56
C ASP A 97 17.30 13.64 -0.85
N ASP A 98 17.64 12.38 -0.57
CA ASP A 98 18.92 12.03 0.10
C ASP A 98 20.15 12.49 -0.69
N VAL A 99 20.11 12.36 -2.03
CA VAL A 99 21.20 12.79 -2.90
C VAL A 99 21.29 14.32 -2.96
N CYS A 100 20.15 15.01 -2.95
CA CYS A 100 20.10 16.46 -2.98
C CYS A 100 20.58 17.08 -1.66
N ASP A 101 20.27 16.44 -0.53
CA ASP A 101 20.55 16.94 0.81
C ASP A 101 21.93 16.51 1.35
N ASP A 102 22.69 15.70 0.60
CA ASP A 102 23.96 15.07 1.00
C ASP A 102 23.81 14.25 2.30
N ASP A 103 22.63 13.65 2.46
CA ASP A 103 22.23 12.91 3.67
C ASP A 103 22.84 11.50 3.63
N ALA A 104 23.76 11.23 4.55
CA ALA A 104 24.51 9.97 4.59
C ALA A 104 23.75 8.81 5.25
N GLU A 105 22.67 9.08 6.01
CA GLU A 105 21.91 8.06 6.73
C GLU A 105 20.39 8.26 6.67
N ARG A 106 19.66 7.13 6.71
CA ARG A 106 18.19 7.05 6.80
C ARG A 106 17.70 6.01 7.81
#